data_AF-A0A8S3XHU6-F1
#
_entry.id   AF-A0A8S3XHU6-F1
#
_cell.length_a   1.000
_cell.length_b   1.000
_cell.length_c   1.000
_cell.angle_alpha   90.00
_cell.angle_beta   90.00
_cell.angle_gamma   90.00
#
_symmetry.space_group_name_H-M   'P 1'
#
loop_
_entity.id
_entity.type
_entity.pdbx_description
1 polymer ?
#
loop_
_entity_poly.entity_id
_entity_poly.type
_entity_poly.pdbx_seq_one_letter_code
_entity_poly.pdbx_strand_id
1 'polypeptide(L)'
;MDTKRVTKRRHFLKKLAIELITPQMEERLTWPSLPMNIQVLLGGILQKKRPLQEPSSAPTAKKRCAMCPRGKDRKTKVTCGMCPKTSLR
;
A
#
# COMPACT_ATOMS: atom_id res chain seq x y z
N MET A 1 -45.49 -15.35 16.97
CA MET A 1 -44.04 -15.09 17.03
C MET A 1 -43.66 -14.10 15.94
N ASP A 2 -43.39 -12.85 16.31
CA ASP A 2 -43.28 -11.69 15.41
C ASP A 2 -41.86 -11.59 14.77
N THR A 3 -41.60 -12.46 13.79
CA THR A 3 -40.28 -12.61 13.14
C THR A 3 -39.88 -11.42 12.25
N LYS A 4 -40.85 -10.59 11.84
CA LYS A 4 -40.63 -9.42 10.95
C LYS A 4 -39.91 -8.26 11.65
N ARG A 5 -40.13 -8.04 12.96
CA ARG A 5 -39.42 -6.97 13.70
C ARG A 5 -37.96 -7.33 13.97
N VAL A 6 -37.67 -8.59 14.26
CA VAL A 6 -36.32 -9.08 14.55
C VAL A 6 -35.41 -8.94 13.33
N THR A 7 -35.91 -9.25 12.14
CA THR A 7 -35.19 -9.02 10.88
C THR A 7 -34.90 -7.54 10.64
N LYS A 8 -35.82 -6.63 10.94
CA LYS A 8 -35.59 -5.18 10.81
C LYS A 8 -34.49 -4.66 11.75
N ARG A 9 -34.52 -5.05 13.03
CA ARG A 9 -33.47 -4.65 14.00
C ARG A 9 -32.10 -5.16 13.59
N ARG A 10 -32.00 -6.40 13.13
CA ARG A 10 -30.74 -6.97 12.63
C ARG A 10 -30.18 -6.20 11.44
N HIS A 11 -31.04 -5.83 10.47
CA HIS A 11 -30.61 -5.04 9.32
C HIS A 11 -30.15 -3.64 9.73
N PHE A 12 -30.86 -3.00 10.67
CA PHE A 12 -30.46 -1.71 11.21
C PHE A 12 -29.07 -1.77 11.86
N LEU A 13 -28.84 -2.74 12.75
CA LEU A 13 -27.54 -2.89 13.41
C LEU A 13 -26.41 -3.18 12.42
N LYS A 14 -26.67 -3.96 11.37
CA LYS A 14 -25.69 -4.20 10.31
C LYS A 14 -25.34 -2.91 9.57
N LYS A 15 -26.32 -2.09 9.22
CA LYS A 15 -26.09 -0.78 8.56
C LYS A 15 -25.28 0.15 9.46
N LEU A 16 -25.73 0.31 10.71
CA LEU A 16 -25.04 1.15 11.70
C LEU A 16 -23.58 0.71 11.89
N ALA A 17 -23.34 -0.60 12.01
CA ALA A 17 -21.97 -1.12 12.14
C ALA A 17 -21.11 -0.75 10.93
N ILE A 18 -21.63 -0.89 9.70
CA ILE A 18 -20.88 -0.52 8.49
C ILE A 18 -20.59 0.98 8.48
N GLU A 19 -21.58 1.82 8.77
CA GLU A 19 -21.42 3.29 8.80
C GLU A 19 -20.36 3.73 9.81
N LEU A 20 -20.33 3.12 11.00
CA LEU A 20 -19.34 3.43 12.04
C LEU A 20 -17.92 3.02 11.65
N ILE A 21 -17.74 1.89 10.95
CA ILE A 21 -16.40 1.41 10.58
C ILE A 21 -15.87 2.05 9.29
N THR A 22 -16.75 2.60 8.46
CA THR A 22 -16.40 3.21 7.16
C THR A 22 -15.26 4.23 7.25
N PRO A 23 -15.29 5.25 8.14
CA PRO A 23 -14.19 6.22 8.24
C PRO A 23 -12.86 5.57 8.63
N GLN A 24 -12.87 4.56 9.51
CA GLN A 24 -11.66 3.84 9.89
C GLN A 24 -11.10 3.00 8.74
N MET A 25 -11.96 2.40 7.92
CA MET A 25 -11.53 1.66 6.73
C MET A 25 -10.90 2.58 5.69
N GLU A 26 -11.45 3.77 5.50
CA GLU A 26 -10.92 4.77 4.57
C GLU A 26 -9.55 5.28 5.01
N GLU A 27 -9.39 5.61 6.29
CA GLU A 27 -8.10 6.02 6.86
C GLU A 27 -7.05 4.92 6.67
N ARG A 28 -7.37 3.67 7.03
CA ARG A 28 -6.46 2.53 6.89
C ARG A 28 -6.07 2.24 5.44
N LEU A 29 -6.95 2.53 4.48
CA LEU A 29 -6.65 2.34 3.06
C LEU A 29 -5.49 3.22 2.60
N THR A 30 -5.25 4.35 3.27
CA THR A 30 -4.13 5.25 2.97
C THR A 30 -2.77 4.71 3.45
N TRP A 31 -2.76 3.70 4.33
CA TRP A 31 -1.52 3.23 4.94
C TRP A 31 -0.69 2.39 3.97
N PRO A 32 0.57 2.80 3.68
CA PRO A 32 1.43 2.04 2.78
C PRO A 32 1.92 0.73 3.41
N SER A 33 1.90 0.60 4.73
CA SER A 33 2.28 -0.62 5.45
C SER A 33 1.17 -1.68 5.48
N LEU A 34 -0.06 -1.34 5.07
CA LEU A 34 -1.18 -2.27 5.15
C LEU A 34 -0.97 -3.43 4.14
N PRO A 35 -1.13 -4.70 4.58
CA PRO A 35 -1.00 -5.84 3.69
C PRO A 35 -1.91 -5.75 2.46
N MET A 36 -1.38 -6.20 1.32
CA MET A 36 -2.03 -6.06 0.01
C MET A 36 -3.39 -6.76 -0.06
N ASN A 37 -3.53 -7.95 0.53
CA ASN A 37 -4.80 -8.67 0.62
C ASN A 37 -5.88 -7.86 1.36
N ILE A 38 -5.50 -7.15 2.43
CA ILE A 38 -6.42 -6.31 3.20
C ILE A 38 -6.78 -5.05 2.40
N GLN A 39 -5.82 -4.41 1.72
CA GLN A 39 -6.11 -3.27 0.84
C GLN A 39 -7.11 -3.62 -0.27
N VAL A 40 -6.98 -4.81 -0.88
CA VAL A 40 -7.92 -5.30 -1.90
C VAL A 40 -9.32 -5.52 -1.30
N LEU A 41 -9.40 -6.14 -0.13
CA LEU A 41 -10.66 -6.40 0.56
C LEU A 41 -11.36 -5.10 0.95
N LEU A 42 -10.64 -4.15 1.56
CA LEU A 42 -11.17 -2.83 1.91
C LEU A 42 -11.58 -2.02 0.68
N GLY A 43 -10.79 -2.06 -0.39
CA GLY A 43 -11.12 -1.41 -1.66
C GLY A 43 -12.40 -1.97 -2.29
N GLY A 44 -12.63 -3.28 -2.19
CA GLY A 44 -13.87 -3.93 -2.63
C GLY A 44 -15.08 -3.50 -1.80
N ILE A 45 -14.94 -3.41 -0.48
CA ILE A 45 -16.02 -2.97 0.43
C ILE A 45 -16.37 -1.49 0.21
N LEU A 46 -15.35 -0.63 0.09
CA LEU A 46 -15.50 0.82 -0.07
C LEU A 46 -15.75 1.25 -1.53
N GLN A 47 -15.64 0.32 -2.50
CA GLN A 47 -15.66 0.61 -3.94
C GLN A 47 -14.63 1.67 -4.38
N LYS A 48 -13.51 1.78 -3.67
CA LYS A 48 -12.43 2.72 -3.97
C LYS A 48 -11.27 2.04 -4.69
N LYS A 49 -10.67 2.74 -5.65
CA LYS A 49 -9.43 2.28 -6.30
C LYS A 49 -8.31 2.27 -5.26
N ARG A 50 -7.52 1.20 -5.27
CA ARG A 50 -6.33 1.07 -4.42
C ARG A 50 -5.36 2.22 -4.71
N PRO A 51 -4.76 2.87 -3.70
CA PRO A 51 -3.60 3.71 -3.93
C PRO A 51 -2.48 2.83 -4.48
N LEU A 52 -2.13 3.00 -5.76
CA LEU A 52 -0.96 2.34 -6.31
C LEU A 52 0.24 2.81 -5.48
N GLN A 53 0.91 1.87 -4.79
CA GLN A 53 2.27 2.12 -4.35
C GLN A 53 3.07 2.38 -5.62
N GLU A 54 3.60 3.60 -5.75
CA GLU A 54 4.57 3.87 -6.80
C GLU A 54 5.67 2.80 -6.68
N PRO A 55 6.02 2.12 -7.79
CA PRO A 55 7.12 1.18 -7.76
C PRO A 55 8.32 1.95 -7.25
N SER A 56 8.87 1.52 -6.11
CA SER A 56 10.13 2.02 -5.61
C SER A 56 11.10 2.01 -6.79
N SER A 57 11.66 3.17 -7.13
CA SER A 57 12.67 3.33 -8.18
C SER A 57 14.00 2.63 -7.87
N ALA A 58 13.98 1.71 -6.88
CA ALA A 58 15.08 0.84 -6.56
C ALA A 58 15.57 0.12 -7.84
N PRO A 59 16.84 0.30 -8.20
CA PRO A 59 17.44 -0.39 -9.33
C PRO A 59 17.29 -1.90 -9.18
N THR A 60 16.58 -2.52 -10.13
CA THR A 60 16.36 -3.96 -10.18
C THR A 60 17.68 -4.72 -10.35
N ALA A 61 18.65 -4.11 -11.06
CA ALA A 61 19.99 -4.66 -11.30
C ALA A 61 21.09 -3.88 -10.56
N LYS A 62 22.10 -4.60 -10.06
CA LYS A 62 23.30 -3.99 -9.48
C LYS A 62 24.13 -3.36 -10.61
N LYS A 63 24.39 -2.05 -10.54
CA LYS A 63 25.23 -1.31 -11.50
C LYS A 63 26.61 -1.04 -10.90
N ARG A 64 27.63 -0.80 -11.73
CA ARG A 64 28.96 -0.41 -11.24
C ARG A 64 28.91 0.97 -10.56
N CYS A 65 29.65 1.16 -9.48
CA CYS A 65 29.82 2.45 -8.84
C CYS A 65 30.59 3.40 -9.76
N ALA A 66 30.01 4.56 -10.07
CA ALA A 66 30.60 5.59 -10.92
C ALA A 66 31.79 6.30 -10.26
N MET A 67 31.89 6.26 -8.93
CA MET A 67 32.97 6.90 -8.16
C MET A 67 34.15 5.97 -7.88
N CYS A 68 33.96 4.65 -8.04
CA CYS A 68 35.03 3.69 -7.77
C CYS A 68 35.92 3.50 -9.01
N PRO A 69 37.23 3.29 -8.82
CA PRO A 69 38.13 2.94 -9.93
C PRO A 69 37.67 1.64 -10.60
N ARG A 70 37.83 1.59 -11.93
CA ARG A 70 37.31 0.50 -12.78
C ARG A 70 37.81 -0.88 -12.36
N GLY A 71 39.05 -0.98 -11.88
CA GLY A 71 39.66 -2.24 -11.43
C GLY A 71 39.03 -2.88 -10.19
N LYS A 72 38.26 -2.13 -9.39
CA LYS A 72 37.58 -2.67 -8.20
C LYS A 72 36.21 -3.32 -8.51
N ASP A 73 35.67 -3.11 -9.71
CA ASP A 73 34.34 -3.54 -10.18
C ASP A 73 33.21 -3.49 -9.11
N ARG A 74 33.23 -2.46 -8.26
CA ARG A 74 32.32 -2.39 -7.12
C ARG A 74 30.89 -2.16 -7.60
N LYS A 75 30.00 -3.13 -7.36
CA LYS A 75 28.59 -3.07 -7.77
C LYS A 75 27.70 -2.52 -6.65
N THR A 76 26.80 -1.61 -6.98
CA THR A 76 25.86 -0.94 -6.07
C THR A 76 24.44 -0.96 -6.66
N LYS A 77 23.43 -1.03 -5.79
CA LYS A 77 22.03 -0.79 -6.16
C LYS A 77 21.59 0.65 -5.85
N VAL A 78 22.50 1.48 -5.35
CA VAL A 78 22.17 2.84 -4.91
C VAL A 78 22.45 3.82 -6.04
N THR A 79 21.44 4.64 -6.35
CA THR A 79 21.52 5.77 -7.28
C THR A 79 21.50 7.07 -6.49
N CYS A 80 22.31 8.03 -6.91
CA CYS A 80 22.32 9.38 -6.37
C CYS A 80 20.93 10.03 -6.56
N GLY A 81 20.38 10.65 -5.52
CA GLY A 81 19.07 11.30 -5.59
C GLY A 81 19.07 12.59 -6.42
N MET A 82 20.24 13.18 -6.66
CA MET A 82 20.41 14.43 -7.41
C MET A 82 20.99 14.21 -8.81
N CYS A 83 21.44 13.00 -9.13
CA CYS A 83 22.23 12.74 -10.32
C CYS A 83 22.08 11.27 -10.78
N PRO A 84 22.17 10.98 -12.10
CA PRO A 84 22.00 9.62 -12.60
C PRO A 84 23.16 8.66 -12.26
N LYS A 85 24.16 9.13 -11.51
CA LYS A 85 25.34 8.36 -11.15
C LYS A 85 25.01 7.37 -10.02
N THR A 86 25.52 6.15 -10.15
CA THR A 86 25.43 5.13 -9.12
C THR A 86 26.60 5.26 -8.17
N SER A 87 26.33 5.56 -6.90
CA SER A 87 27.33 5.65 -5.86
C SER A 87 27.06 4.60 -4.78
N LEU A 88 27.99 4.45 -3.86
CA LEU A 88 27.68 3.73 -2.62
C LEU A 88 26.94 4.69 -1.68
N ARG A 89 26.17 4.11 -0.77
CA ARG A 89 25.62 4.84 0.36
C ARG A 89 26.74 5.20 1.32
#